data_AF-A0A4U0UC52-F1
#
_entry.id   AF-A0A4U0UC52-F1
#
_cell.length_a   1.000
_cell.length_b   1.000
_cell.length_c   1.000
_cell.angle_alpha   90.00
_cell.angle_beta   90.00
_cell.angle_gamma   90.00
#
_symmetry.space_group_name_H-M   'P 1'
#
loop_
_entity.id
_entity.type
_entity.pdbx_description
1 polymer ?
#
loop_
_entity_poly.entity_id
_entity_poly.type
_entity_poly.pdbx_seq_one_letter_code
_entity_poly.pdbx_strand_id
1 'polypeptide(L)'
;MAHRQTVVDLMQPHNTEMDLSISFALYFASRGIGSTSSSSNMPASDAVYTTGAKVLLSGLGADELFGGYQRHATAFSRKGFTGLLDELDLDIGRLGKRNLGRDDRVISNWGREARYPFLDEDLLAWAMATPVTEKCGFGESEVSREEMEDESELLEPGKKVLRCLAWKLGMQQVAKEKKRAIQFGARTAKMETGKTKGTQLLS
;
A
#
# COMPACT_ATOMS: atom_id res chain seq x y z
N MET A 1 -22.71 2.69 -9.29
CA MET A 1 -23.91 1.83 -9.13
C MET A 1 -23.76 0.48 -9.82
N ALA A 2 -23.54 0.38 -11.15
CA ALA A 2 -23.57 -0.90 -11.89
C ALA A 2 -22.65 -2.02 -11.36
N HIS A 3 -21.42 -1.70 -10.93
CA HIS A 3 -20.46 -2.71 -10.45
C HIS A 3 -20.50 -2.95 -8.93
N ARG A 4 -21.33 -2.20 -8.18
CA ARG A 4 -21.25 -2.19 -6.70
C ARG A 4 -21.52 -3.57 -6.12
N GLN A 5 -22.62 -4.21 -6.52
CA GLN A 5 -23.00 -5.52 -5.99
C GLN A 5 -21.91 -6.56 -6.27
N THR A 6 -21.42 -6.63 -7.50
CA THR A 6 -20.30 -7.51 -7.87
C THR A 6 -19.08 -7.31 -6.98
N VAL A 7 -18.67 -6.06 -6.71
CA VAL A 7 -17.53 -5.78 -5.84
C VAL A 7 -17.79 -6.20 -4.39
N VAL A 8 -19.02 -5.98 -3.89
CA VAL A 8 -19.45 -6.41 -2.54
C VAL A 8 -19.41 -7.94 -2.41
N ASP A 9 -19.85 -8.67 -3.43
CA ASP A 9 -19.84 -10.13 -3.44
C ASP A 9 -18.40 -10.68 -3.47
N LEU A 10 -17.51 -10.06 -4.26
CA LEU A 10 -16.10 -10.47 -4.39
C LEU A 10 -15.27 -10.24 -3.12
N MET A 11 -15.58 -9.20 -2.34
CA MET A 11 -14.79 -8.85 -1.16
C MET A 11 -15.14 -9.68 0.10
N GLN A 12 -16.25 -10.43 0.08
CA GLN A 12 -16.66 -11.32 1.17
C GLN A 12 -15.52 -12.25 1.59
N PRO A 13 -15.31 -12.52 2.89
CA PRO A 13 -16.21 -12.26 4.01
C PRO A 13 -16.09 -10.84 4.59
N HIS A 14 -15.26 -9.98 4.00
CA HIS A 14 -15.17 -8.60 4.47
C HIS A 14 -16.41 -7.82 4.08
N ASN A 15 -16.81 -6.90 4.95
CA ASN A 15 -18.07 -6.18 4.84
C ASN A 15 -17.96 -4.76 5.42
N THR A 16 -16.78 -4.13 5.35
CA THR A 16 -16.62 -2.73 5.78
C THR A 16 -16.51 -1.77 4.61
N GLU A 17 -16.82 -0.49 4.85
CA GLU A 17 -16.62 0.59 3.88
C GLU A 17 -15.16 0.72 3.40
N MET A 18 -14.20 0.49 4.30
CA MET A 18 -12.79 0.48 3.94
C MET A 18 -12.49 -0.65 2.95
N ASP A 19 -13.02 -1.85 3.20
CA ASP A 19 -12.83 -2.99 2.30
C ASP A 19 -13.47 -2.76 0.93
N LEU A 20 -14.67 -2.16 0.90
CA LEU A 20 -15.34 -1.79 -0.34
C LEU A 20 -14.51 -0.77 -1.13
N SER A 21 -13.97 0.22 -0.43
CA SER A 21 -13.18 1.28 -1.04
C SER A 21 -11.85 0.79 -1.63
N ILE A 22 -11.18 -0.14 -0.95
CA ILE A 22 -9.98 -0.83 -1.47
C ILE A 22 -10.36 -1.72 -2.65
N SER A 23 -11.43 -2.49 -2.52
CA SER A 23 -11.91 -3.40 -3.56
C SER A 23 -12.25 -2.65 -4.84
N PHE A 24 -12.88 -1.48 -4.77
CA PHE A 24 -13.12 -0.67 -5.96
C PHE A 24 -11.84 -0.23 -6.66
N ALA A 25 -10.83 0.21 -5.89
CA ALA A 25 -9.57 0.63 -6.47
C ALA A 25 -8.89 -0.54 -7.22
N LEU A 26 -8.85 -1.72 -6.61
CA LEU A 26 -8.28 -2.93 -7.22
C LEU A 26 -9.11 -3.43 -8.40
N TYR A 27 -10.44 -3.42 -8.28
CA TYR A 27 -11.37 -3.87 -9.32
C TYR A 27 -11.21 -3.05 -10.60
N PHE A 28 -11.17 -1.73 -10.50
CA PHE A 28 -11.02 -0.88 -11.68
C PHE A 28 -9.58 -0.84 -12.20
N ALA A 29 -8.57 -0.91 -11.32
CA ALA A 29 -7.18 -1.02 -11.77
C ALA A 29 -6.93 -2.32 -12.55
N SER A 30 -7.50 -3.44 -12.10
CA SER A 30 -7.37 -4.75 -12.76
C SER A 30 -8.27 -4.93 -13.99
N ARG A 31 -9.22 -4.01 -14.25
CA ARG A 31 -10.02 -4.04 -15.48
C ARG A 31 -9.15 -3.94 -16.73
N GLY A 32 -8.06 -3.18 -16.65
CA GLY A 32 -7.08 -3.03 -17.73
C GLY A 32 -7.61 -2.31 -18.98
N ILE A 33 -8.68 -1.51 -18.82
CA ILE A 33 -9.24 -0.64 -19.85
C ILE A 33 -9.08 0.81 -19.36
N GLY A 34 -8.49 1.67 -20.18
CA GLY A 34 -8.30 3.09 -19.87
C GLY A 34 -8.14 3.93 -21.13
N SER A 35 -7.64 5.15 -20.97
CA SER A 35 -7.36 6.07 -22.09
C SER A 35 -5.86 6.41 -22.09
N THR A 36 -5.27 6.55 -23.27
CA THR A 36 -3.88 6.98 -23.41
C THR A 36 -3.80 8.48 -23.69
N SER A 37 -3.09 9.24 -22.85
CA SER A 37 -2.68 10.59 -23.23
C SER A 37 -1.30 10.52 -23.89
N SER A 38 -1.20 10.96 -25.15
CA SER A 38 0.11 11.20 -25.76
C SER A 38 0.70 12.46 -25.13
N SER A 39 1.95 12.40 -24.68
CA SER A 39 2.67 13.53 -24.07
C SER A 39 3.10 14.62 -25.07
N SER A 40 2.84 14.43 -26.36
CA SER A 40 2.93 15.48 -27.36
C SER A 40 1.77 16.46 -27.17
N ASN A 41 1.98 17.77 -27.39
CA ASN A 41 0.96 18.86 -27.42
C ASN A 41 -0.20 18.67 -28.44
N MET A 42 -0.49 17.44 -28.85
CA MET A 42 -1.66 17.05 -29.62
C MET A 42 -2.87 16.88 -28.69
N PRO A 43 -4.08 17.23 -29.15
CA PRO A 43 -5.30 16.98 -28.38
C PRO A 43 -5.35 15.51 -27.97
N ALA A 44 -5.68 15.25 -26.70
CA ALA A 44 -5.82 13.91 -26.16
C ALA A 44 -6.67 13.09 -27.12
N SER A 45 -6.07 12.06 -27.72
CA SER A 45 -6.85 11.04 -28.39
C SER A 45 -7.54 10.26 -27.29
N ASP A 46 -8.87 10.38 -27.18
CA ASP A 46 -9.70 9.54 -26.31
C ASP A 46 -9.75 8.07 -26.78
N ALA A 47 -8.67 7.59 -27.40
CA ALA A 47 -8.53 6.21 -27.81
C ALA A 47 -8.55 5.32 -26.57
N VAL A 48 -9.59 4.49 -26.50
CA VAL A 48 -9.72 3.46 -25.48
C VAL A 48 -8.59 2.44 -25.70
N TYR A 49 -7.77 2.27 -24.67
CA TYR A 49 -6.69 1.30 -24.64
C TYR A 49 -7.06 0.15 -23.71
N THR A 50 -6.81 -1.08 -24.17
CA THR A 50 -6.93 -2.29 -23.37
C THR A 50 -5.57 -2.95 -23.28
N THR A 51 -5.04 -3.12 -22.06
CA THR A 51 -3.76 -3.80 -21.86
C THR A 51 -3.91 -5.31 -21.96
N GLY A 52 -3.01 -5.95 -22.72
CA GLY A 52 -2.90 -7.40 -22.82
C GLY A 52 -2.22 -8.06 -21.61
N ALA A 53 -1.69 -7.29 -20.66
CA ALA A 53 -1.03 -7.83 -19.47
C ALA A 53 -1.98 -8.77 -18.71
N LYS A 54 -1.46 -9.86 -18.16
CA LYS A 54 -2.23 -10.79 -17.32
C LYS A 54 -1.80 -10.78 -15.87
N VAL A 55 -0.61 -10.23 -15.61
CA VAL A 55 0.01 -10.16 -14.29
C VAL A 55 0.09 -8.70 -13.86
N LEU A 56 -0.29 -8.43 -12.61
CA LEU A 56 -0.14 -7.15 -11.93
C LEU A 56 0.88 -7.32 -10.81
N LEU A 57 1.83 -6.39 -10.70
CA LEU A 57 2.76 -6.36 -9.56
C LEU A 57 2.19 -5.45 -8.48
N SER A 58 2.02 -5.99 -7.27
CA SER A 58 1.50 -5.26 -6.12
C SER A 58 2.59 -5.05 -5.08
N GLY A 59 2.66 -3.83 -4.54
CA GLY A 59 3.56 -3.47 -3.44
C GLY A 59 3.06 -3.89 -2.04
N LEU A 60 1.95 -4.63 -1.95
CA LEU A 60 1.44 -5.17 -0.69
C LEU A 60 2.50 -6.06 -0.02
N GLY A 61 2.60 -5.97 1.31
CA GLY A 61 3.62 -6.63 2.12
C GLY A 61 4.71 -5.67 2.60
N ALA A 62 5.00 -4.60 1.85
CA ALA A 62 6.03 -3.63 2.22
C ALA A 62 5.72 -2.90 3.54
N ASP A 63 4.46 -2.54 3.76
CA ASP A 63 4.08 -1.82 4.99
C ASP A 63 4.13 -2.75 6.21
N GLU A 64 3.74 -4.01 6.05
CA GLU A 64 3.75 -5.05 7.09
C GLU A 64 5.16 -5.52 7.46
N LEU A 65 6.08 -5.62 6.49
CA LEU A 65 7.44 -6.09 6.74
C LEU A 65 8.38 -4.99 7.27
N PHE A 66 8.17 -3.75 6.82
CA PHE A 66 9.11 -2.64 7.03
C PHE A 66 8.48 -1.46 7.78
N GLY A 67 7.38 -1.66 8.51
CA GLY A 67 6.91 -0.63 9.43
C GLY A 67 6.24 0.57 8.76
N GLY A 68 5.49 0.37 7.68
CA GLY A 68 4.94 1.47 6.87
C GLY A 68 3.62 2.09 7.35
N TYR A 69 2.89 1.47 8.28
CA TYR A 69 1.65 2.01 8.81
C TYR A 69 1.86 3.02 9.96
N GLN A 70 1.04 4.07 10.01
CA GLN A 70 1.06 5.05 11.11
C GLN A 70 0.87 4.42 12.50
N ARG A 71 0.14 3.29 12.57
CA ARG A 71 -0.02 2.52 13.82
C ARG A 71 1.31 1.97 14.34
N HIS A 72 2.27 1.65 13.47
CA HIS A 72 3.60 1.19 13.87
C HIS A 72 4.37 2.30 14.60
N ALA A 73 4.37 3.51 14.04
CA ALA A 73 4.94 4.69 14.71
C ALA A 73 4.26 4.97 16.06
N THR A 74 2.94 4.80 16.12
CA THR A 74 2.16 4.98 17.35
C THR A 74 2.50 3.91 18.39
N ALA A 75 2.65 2.66 17.97
CA ALA A 75 3.00 1.54 18.85
C ALA A 75 4.41 1.69 19.41
N PHE A 76 5.37 2.08 18.55
CA PHE A 76 6.72 2.44 18.97
C PHE A 76 6.71 3.58 20.00
N SER A 77 5.99 4.68 19.72
CA SER A 77 5.91 5.82 20.65
C SER A 77 5.33 5.43 22.02
N ARG A 78 4.42 4.46 22.08
CA ARG A 78 3.75 4.05 23.32
C ARG A 78 4.50 2.98 24.11
N LYS A 79 5.18 2.06 23.44
CA LYS A 79 5.72 0.82 24.02
C LYS A 79 7.13 0.46 23.53
N GLY A 80 7.80 1.38 22.84
CA GLY A 80 9.11 1.15 22.24
C GLY A 80 9.10 0.02 21.21
N PHE A 81 10.26 -0.61 21.02
CA PHE A 81 10.43 -1.69 20.05
C PHE A 81 9.54 -2.90 20.30
N THR A 82 9.24 -3.22 21.57
CA THR A 82 8.33 -4.33 21.89
C THR A 82 6.96 -4.13 21.26
N GLY A 83 6.36 -2.94 21.43
CA GLY A 83 5.05 -2.66 20.83
C GLY A 83 5.08 -2.58 19.30
N LEU A 84 6.20 -2.13 18.73
CA LEU A 84 6.38 -2.15 17.28
C LEU A 84 6.40 -3.59 16.74
N LEU A 85 7.17 -4.48 17.37
CA LEU A 85 7.26 -5.89 16.99
C LEU A 85 5.90 -6.58 17.11
N ASP A 86 5.19 -6.36 18.22
CA ASP A 86 3.84 -6.92 18.42
C ASP A 86 2.87 -6.54 17.28
N GLU A 87 2.89 -5.28 16.82
CA GLU A 87 2.03 -4.83 15.72
C GLU A 87 2.45 -5.39 14.36
N LEU A 88 3.77 -5.48 14.09
CA LEU A 88 4.28 -6.07 12.84
C LEU A 88 3.90 -7.56 12.75
N ASP A 89 4.11 -8.31 13.82
CA ASP A 89 3.77 -9.74 13.89
C ASP A 89 2.26 -9.95 13.71
N LEU A 90 1.44 -9.11 14.34
CA LEU A 90 0.00 -9.14 14.18
C LEU A 90 -0.42 -8.86 12.73
N ASP A 91 0.24 -7.93 12.06
CA ASP A 91 -0.03 -7.58 10.66
C ASP A 91 0.35 -8.68 9.68
N ILE A 92 1.53 -9.27 9.85
CA ILE A 92 1.96 -10.44 9.06
C ILE A 92 1.02 -11.62 9.31
N GLY A 93 0.71 -11.94 10.56
CA GLY A 93 -0.15 -13.06 10.93
C GLY A 93 -1.58 -12.97 10.39
N ARG A 94 -2.08 -11.76 10.11
CA ARG A 94 -3.43 -11.55 9.55
C ARG A 94 -3.43 -11.20 8.06
N LEU A 95 -2.28 -11.06 7.41
CA LEU A 95 -2.15 -10.54 6.04
C LEU A 95 -3.02 -11.32 5.04
N GLY A 96 -2.99 -12.65 5.13
CA GLY A 96 -3.79 -13.53 4.28
C GLY A 96 -5.28 -13.26 4.38
N LYS A 97 -5.79 -13.15 5.61
CA LYS A 97 -7.21 -12.90 5.88
C LYS A 97 -7.61 -11.46 5.56
N ARG A 98 -6.78 -10.47 5.90
CA ARG A 98 -7.13 -9.03 5.78
C ARG A 98 -6.98 -8.47 4.38
N ASN A 99 -6.01 -8.95 3.60
CA ASN A 99 -5.70 -8.36 2.32
C ASN A 99 -5.72 -9.41 1.20
N LEU A 100 -4.86 -10.44 1.26
CA LEU A 100 -4.63 -11.33 0.11
C LEU A 100 -5.91 -11.97 -0.42
N GLY A 101 -6.76 -12.52 0.46
CA GLY A 101 -8.00 -13.15 0.01
C GLY A 101 -9.00 -12.19 -0.65
N ARG A 102 -9.10 -10.95 -0.18
CA ARG A 102 -9.93 -9.90 -0.81
C ARG A 102 -9.37 -9.51 -2.17
N ASP A 103 -8.08 -9.20 -2.18
CA ASP A 103 -7.40 -8.63 -3.34
C ASP A 103 -7.38 -9.66 -4.48
N ASP A 104 -7.13 -10.94 -4.18
CA ASP A 104 -7.16 -12.04 -5.13
C ASP A 104 -8.52 -12.19 -5.84
N ARG A 105 -9.61 -12.31 -5.08
CA ARG A 105 -10.97 -12.45 -5.66
C ARG A 105 -11.34 -11.24 -6.54
N VAL A 106 -11.02 -10.04 -6.06
CA VAL A 106 -11.34 -8.80 -6.76
C VAL A 106 -10.55 -8.67 -8.07
N ILE A 107 -9.26 -8.99 -8.07
CA ILE A 107 -8.40 -8.88 -9.25
C ILE A 107 -8.71 -10.01 -10.25
N SER A 108 -8.93 -11.21 -9.75
CA SER A 108 -9.25 -12.40 -10.56
C SER A 108 -10.56 -12.27 -11.34
N ASN A 109 -11.49 -11.40 -10.92
CA ASN A 109 -12.71 -11.08 -11.67
C ASN A 109 -12.43 -10.69 -13.14
N TRP A 110 -11.29 -10.04 -13.39
CA TRP A 110 -10.91 -9.61 -14.74
C TRP A 110 -9.92 -10.57 -15.42
N GLY A 111 -9.76 -11.79 -14.90
CA GLY A 111 -8.84 -12.80 -15.44
C GLY A 111 -7.38 -12.34 -15.36
N ARG A 112 -7.02 -11.68 -14.27
CA ARG A 112 -5.65 -11.23 -13.98
C ARG A 112 -5.18 -11.82 -12.66
N GLU A 113 -3.87 -12.00 -12.57
CA GLU A 113 -3.17 -12.49 -11.38
C GLU A 113 -2.37 -11.34 -10.75
N ALA A 114 -2.41 -11.22 -9.43
CA ALA A 114 -1.51 -10.34 -8.71
C ALA A 114 -0.29 -11.12 -8.19
N ARG A 115 0.91 -10.57 -8.39
CA ARG A 115 2.13 -11.05 -7.75
C ARG A 115 2.62 -10.02 -6.75
N TYR A 116 3.19 -10.52 -5.66
CA TYR A 116 3.57 -9.74 -4.49
C TYR A 116 5.07 -9.88 -4.24
N PRO A 117 5.94 -9.12 -4.93
CA PRO A 117 7.39 -9.25 -4.76
C PRO A 117 7.86 -9.09 -3.31
N PHE A 118 7.15 -8.32 -2.49
CA PHE A 118 7.46 -8.18 -1.07
C PHE A 118 7.15 -9.43 -0.24
N LEU A 119 6.36 -10.36 -0.76
CA LEU A 119 6.03 -11.63 -0.12
C LEU A 119 6.75 -12.82 -0.77
N ASP A 120 7.76 -12.55 -1.58
CA ASP A 120 8.72 -13.56 -2.00
C ASP A 120 9.35 -14.23 -0.76
N GLU A 121 9.51 -15.55 -0.80
CA GLU A 121 9.90 -16.34 0.38
C GLU A 121 11.30 -15.97 0.89
N ASP A 122 12.25 -15.70 -0.01
CA ASP A 122 13.61 -15.35 0.37
C ASP A 122 13.65 -13.95 0.98
N LEU A 123 12.93 -13.00 0.39
CA LEU A 123 12.82 -11.64 0.93
C LEU A 123 12.09 -11.64 2.28
N LEU A 124 11.04 -12.44 2.43
CA LEU A 124 10.30 -12.59 3.67
C LEU A 124 11.19 -13.20 4.76
N ALA A 125 11.91 -14.27 4.45
CA ALA A 125 12.84 -14.91 5.39
C ALA A 125 13.92 -13.93 5.86
N TRP A 126 14.52 -13.18 4.94
CA TRP A 126 15.48 -12.13 5.27
C TRP A 126 14.86 -11.03 6.13
N ALA A 127 13.69 -10.52 5.74
CA ALA A 127 13.03 -9.44 6.46
C ALA A 127 12.65 -9.87 7.88
N MET A 128 12.20 -11.11 8.09
CA MET A 128 11.85 -11.62 9.42
C MET A 128 13.08 -11.85 10.31
N ALA A 129 14.22 -12.23 9.73
CA ALA A 129 15.48 -12.43 10.47
C ALA A 129 16.23 -11.12 10.78
N THR A 130 16.00 -10.08 9.98
CA THR A 130 16.69 -8.79 10.12
C THR A 130 16.18 -8.00 11.33
N PRO A 131 17.07 -7.45 12.19
CA PRO A 131 16.66 -6.59 13.29
C PRO A 131 15.77 -5.44 12.84
N VAL A 132 14.72 -5.13 13.63
CA VAL A 132 13.75 -4.09 13.26
C VAL A 132 14.39 -2.70 13.09
N THR A 133 15.47 -2.43 13.83
CA THR A 133 16.28 -1.20 13.74
C THR A 133 17.03 -1.05 12.43
N GLU A 134 17.32 -2.16 11.73
CA GLU A 134 17.98 -2.13 10.41
C GLU A 134 16.96 -1.98 9.27
N LYS A 135 15.70 -2.32 9.53
CA LYS A 135 14.58 -2.20 8.58
C LYS A 135 13.86 -0.84 8.66
N CYS A 136 13.72 -0.35 9.88
CA CYS A 136 12.92 0.82 10.24
C CYS A 136 13.77 1.80 11.03
N GLY A 137 13.61 3.11 10.76
CA GLY A 137 14.36 4.17 11.44
C GLY A 137 13.68 4.68 12.71
N PHE A 138 12.88 3.84 13.39
CA PHE A 138 12.21 4.26 14.62
C PHE A 138 13.22 4.39 15.75
N GLY A 139 13.25 5.54 16.42
CA GLY A 139 14.21 5.83 17.50
C GLY A 139 15.54 6.42 17.03
N GLU A 140 15.71 6.64 15.72
CA GLU A 140 16.78 7.51 15.22
C GLU A 140 16.56 8.94 15.76
N SER A 141 17.64 9.59 16.17
CA SER A 141 17.59 11.00 16.60
C SER A 141 17.10 11.86 15.45
N GLU A 142 16.13 12.74 15.71
CA GLU A 142 15.72 13.74 14.73
C GLU A 142 16.90 14.71 14.53
N VAL A 143 17.50 14.67 13.35
CA VAL A 143 18.54 15.65 12.98
C VAL A 143 17.85 16.96 12.67
N SER A 144 18.29 18.04 13.33
CA SER A 144 17.75 19.36 13.07
C SER A 144 18.11 19.81 11.66
N ARG A 145 17.31 20.70 11.05
CA ARG A 145 17.56 21.15 9.68
C ARG A 145 18.88 21.89 9.50
N GLU A 146 19.44 22.39 10.59
CA GLU A 146 20.68 23.15 10.65
C GLU A 146 21.91 22.24 10.75
N GLU A 147 21.73 20.98 11.19
CA GLU A 147 22.80 20.00 11.39
C GLU A 147 22.89 18.96 10.26
N MET A 148 21.97 18.99 9.29
CA MET A 148 21.93 18.02 8.20
C MET A 148 23.07 18.22 7.20
N GLU A 149 23.78 17.14 6.92
CA GLU A 149 24.79 17.06 5.85
C GLU A 149 24.18 16.52 4.55
N ASP A 150 23.17 15.64 4.65
CA ASP A 150 22.44 15.06 3.52
C ASP A 150 20.92 15.13 3.73
N GLU A 151 20.18 15.50 2.68
CA GLU A 151 18.71 15.45 2.67
C GLU A 151 18.13 14.04 2.89
N SER A 152 18.95 12.98 2.74
CA SER A 152 18.57 11.61 3.10
C SER A 152 18.30 11.43 4.61
N GLU A 153 18.75 12.37 5.44
CA GLU A 153 18.48 12.36 6.89
C GLU A 153 17.02 12.75 7.21
N LEU A 154 16.30 13.38 6.26
CA LEU A 154 14.86 13.70 6.40
C LEU A 154 13.93 12.52 6.13
N LEU A 155 14.46 11.36 5.75
CA LEU A 155 13.64 10.21 5.39
C LEU A 155 12.87 9.70 6.61
N GLU A 156 11.55 9.60 6.49
CA GLU A 156 10.70 9.19 7.62
C GLU A 156 11.06 7.78 8.13
N PRO A 157 10.86 7.51 9.44
CA PRO A 157 11.23 6.24 10.07
C PRO A 157 10.61 4.99 9.44
N GLY A 158 9.36 5.09 8.97
CA GLY A 158 8.65 3.96 8.38
C GLY A 158 9.25 3.56 7.03
N LYS A 159 9.56 2.28 6.85
CA LYS A 159 10.20 1.72 5.65
C LYS A 159 11.57 2.31 5.34
N LYS A 160 12.33 2.72 6.36
CA LYS A 160 13.61 3.40 6.21
C LYS A 160 14.55 2.69 5.24
N VAL A 161 14.73 1.36 5.36
CA VAL A 161 15.59 0.61 4.45
C VAL A 161 15.18 0.73 2.98
N LEU A 162 13.87 0.71 2.70
CA LEU A 162 13.34 0.87 1.33
C LEU A 162 13.51 2.31 0.83
N ARG A 163 13.38 3.31 1.71
CA ARG A 163 13.60 4.73 1.38
C ARG A 163 15.07 5.00 1.06
N CYS A 164 15.98 4.45 1.87
CA CYS A 164 17.41 4.52 1.61
C CYS A 164 17.79 3.82 0.29
N LEU A 165 17.20 2.67 -0.01
CA LEU A 165 17.38 2.00 -1.30
C LEU A 165 16.87 2.87 -2.46
N ALA A 166 15.65 3.40 -2.36
CA ALA A 166 15.10 4.30 -3.37
C ALA A 166 15.97 5.54 -3.59
N TRP A 167 16.53 6.11 -2.51
CA TRP A 167 17.47 7.22 -2.57
C TRP A 167 18.72 6.87 -3.38
N LYS A 168 19.36 5.74 -3.06
CA LYS A 168 20.56 5.24 -3.76
C LYS A 168 20.31 4.94 -5.24
N LEU A 169 19.08 4.53 -5.58
CA LEU A 169 18.65 4.30 -6.96
C LEU A 169 18.26 5.61 -7.70
N GLY A 170 18.44 6.78 -7.09
CA GLY A 170 18.13 8.08 -7.70
C GLY A 170 16.64 8.47 -7.63
N MET A 171 15.80 7.68 -6.96
CA MET A 171 14.37 7.95 -6.78
C MET A 171 14.09 8.80 -5.53
N GLN A 172 14.81 9.91 -5.38
CA GLN A 172 14.81 10.73 -4.16
C GLN A 172 13.42 11.28 -3.79
N GLN A 173 12.62 11.69 -4.79
CA GLN A 173 11.24 12.15 -4.54
C GLN A 173 10.39 11.02 -3.96
N VAL A 174 10.47 9.81 -4.53
CA VAL A 174 9.75 8.62 -4.05
C VAL A 174 10.21 8.24 -2.64
N ALA A 175 11.51 8.34 -2.37
CA ALA A 175 12.09 8.07 -1.05
C ALA A 175 11.51 8.98 0.04
N LYS A 176 11.12 10.22 -0.29
CA LYS A 176 10.54 11.19 0.65
C LYS A 176 9.01 11.09 0.79
N GLU A 177 8.33 10.40 -0.14
CA GLU A 177 6.86 10.35 -0.15
C GLU A 177 6.28 9.67 1.09
N LYS A 178 5.31 10.32 1.74
CA LYS A 178 4.64 9.76 2.91
C LYS A 178 3.70 8.63 2.49
N LYS A 179 3.60 7.59 3.32
CA LYS A 179 2.69 6.47 3.05
C LYS A 179 1.24 6.96 2.88
N ARG A 180 0.61 6.58 1.77
CA ARG A 180 -0.81 6.82 1.49
C ARG A 180 -1.50 5.51 1.14
N ALA A 181 -2.60 5.18 1.81
CA ALA A 181 -3.36 3.96 1.50
C ALA A 181 -4.08 4.10 0.14
N ILE A 182 -4.28 2.97 -0.54
CA ILE A 182 -4.86 2.94 -1.89
C ILE A 182 -6.23 3.60 -1.96
N GLN A 183 -7.10 3.44 -0.94
CA GLN A 183 -8.43 4.05 -0.95
C GLN A 183 -8.41 5.60 -0.90
N PHE A 184 -7.34 6.17 -0.35
CA PHE A 184 -7.14 7.61 -0.33
C PHE A 184 -6.46 8.10 -1.61
N GLY A 185 -5.49 7.33 -2.11
CA GLY A 185 -4.81 7.62 -3.38
C GLY A 185 -5.77 7.61 -4.58
N ALA A 186 -6.63 6.59 -4.66
CA ALA A 186 -7.64 6.43 -5.70
C ALA A 186 -8.90 7.29 -5.47
N ARG A 187 -8.97 8.02 -4.35
CA ARG A 187 -10.13 8.84 -3.94
C ARG A 187 -11.46 8.05 -3.86
N THR A 188 -11.38 6.73 -3.67
CA THR A 188 -12.56 5.85 -3.53
C THR A 188 -13.20 5.95 -2.14
N ALA A 189 -12.47 6.46 -1.13
CA ALA A 189 -12.96 6.57 0.26
C ALA A 189 -14.08 7.61 0.47
N LYS A 190 -14.39 8.45 -0.54
CA LYS A 190 -15.40 9.52 -0.45
C LYS A 190 -16.59 9.30 -1.40
N MET A 191 -16.74 8.11 -1.98
CA MET A 191 -17.77 7.87 -3.00
C MET A 191 -19.20 7.78 -2.44
N GLU A 192 -19.38 7.46 -1.16
CA GLU A 192 -20.68 7.51 -0.47
C GLU A 192 -20.63 8.54 0.67
N THR A 193 -21.75 9.26 0.85
CA THR A 193 -21.96 10.45 1.71
C THR A 193 -20.98 10.62 2.87
N GLY A 194 -20.35 11.81 2.96
CA GLY A 194 -19.16 12.12 3.78
C GLY A 194 -19.22 12.00 5.31
N LYS A 195 -20.02 11.09 5.87
CA LYS A 195 -20.09 10.75 7.30
C LYS A 195 -19.77 9.29 7.62
N THR A 196 -19.52 8.44 6.63
CA THR A 196 -19.31 7.00 6.84
C THR A 196 -17.89 6.71 7.34
N LYS A 197 -17.78 6.01 8.47
CA LYS A 197 -16.46 5.59 9.01
C LYS A 197 -15.98 4.37 8.23
N GLY A 198 -14.68 4.25 7.96
CA GLY A 198 -14.12 3.09 7.25
C GLY A 198 -14.40 1.74 7.91
N THR A 199 -14.61 1.70 9.23
CA THR A 199 -14.97 0.48 9.99
C THR A 199 -16.47 0.20 10.01
N GLN A 200 -17.30 1.05 9.42
CA GLN A 200 -18.74 0.85 9.35
C GLN A 200 -19.02 -0.35 8.44
N LEU A 201 -19.96 -1.20 8.89
CA LEU A 201 -20.43 -2.33 8.10
C LEU A 201 -21.28 -1.83 6.93
N LEU A 202 -21.16 -2.49 5.78
CA LEU A 202 -22.03 -2.27 4.65
C LEU A 202 -23.46 -2.64 5.04
N SER A 203 -24.41 -1.75 4.72
CA SER A 203 -25.85 -1.98 4.82
C SER A 203 -26.37 -2.77 3.63
#